data_AF-A0A6J6GQY0-F1
#
_entry.id   AF-A0A6J6GQY0-F1
#
_cell.length_a   1.000
_cell.length_b   1.000
_cell.length_c   1.000
_cell.angle_alpha   90.00
_cell.angle_beta   90.00
_cell.angle_gamma   90.00
#
_symmetry.space_group_name_H-M   'P 1'
#
loop_
_entity.id
_entity.type
_entity.pdbx_description
1 polymer ?
#
loop_
_entity_poly.entity_id
_entity_poly.type
_entity_poly.pdbx_seq_one_letter_code
_entity_poly.pdbx_strand_id
1 'polypeptide(L)'
;MALALTSSISLTGLIGNLIGVEVDISDGLPGYILLGLPDAALNESKERVRAALVNSGESWPNKKVTVSLSPAWLPKSGSAFDLPIAITLLMAQGQIPKDEPGRCIYLGELSLDGQVREVRGVLPAVLAAKKNGFTKAVVPFKNFAEAKCVSGIEVIAIQSLRDALNYLRHGEVPDPPELYLATDSDYFLDLCDVAGQVGARRALEIAAIGGHHLLLIGPPGTGKTMLAERIPSILPPLSDESILEVTAIHSIAGTLLDRELLSKLPPFVSPHHTTTAPAMIGGGVHAIRPGATSLAHQGVLFIDEAPECARGVLDSLRQPLESGSVTISRSVGSVTYPARFMLVLAANPCPCGRFSGRGRSCTCTQVAIRRYLQRLSGPLLDRIDIRVFVDSPSRIEMASDELGESSTTVRNRVISARATADERFKDCDWKLNSQIPPSQLRKRFRAEKSGMNFLHTELDSERLSARGFHKVLRISWSIADSNGNTIPSRGDVETAFRLREGMELLS
;
A
#
# COMPACT_ATOMS: atom_id res chain seq x y z
N MET A 1 28.29 -31.76 22.73
CA MET A 1 28.51 -30.55 21.92
C MET A 1 27.53 -29.49 22.35
N ALA A 2 28.03 -28.37 22.89
CA ALA A 2 27.22 -27.22 23.29
C ALA A 2 26.97 -26.28 22.09
N LEU A 3 26.51 -26.88 20.98
CA LEU A 3 26.11 -26.20 19.77
C LEU A 3 24.59 -26.36 19.60
N ALA A 4 23.91 -25.27 19.32
CA ALA A 4 22.50 -25.25 18.97
C ALA A 4 22.24 -24.33 17.77
N LEU A 5 21.14 -24.61 17.07
CA LEU A 5 20.69 -23.88 15.89
C LEU A 5 19.19 -23.64 16.01
N THR A 6 18.77 -22.41 15.79
CA THR A 6 17.37 -22.05 15.54
C THR A 6 17.25 -21.24 14.25
N SER A 7 16.02 -20.94 13.84
CA SER A 7 15.73 -20.16 12.64
C SER A 7 14.96 -18.89 13.00
N SER A 8 15.25 -17.82 12.26
CA SER A 8 14.54 -16.55 12.29
C SER A 8 14.45 -15.98 10.87
N ILE A 9 13.82 -14.82 10.70
CA ILE A 9 13.65 -14.16 9.41
C ILE A 9 14.16 -12.73 9.50
N SER A 10 15.01 -12.34 8.54
CA SER A 10 15.38 -10.94 8.32
C SER A 10 14.59 -10.39 7.14
N LEU A 11 14.07 -9.17 7.27
CA LEU A 11 13.32 -8.51 6.21
C LEU A 11 14.20 -7.53 5.43
N THR A 12 14.09 -7.59 4.11
CA THR A 12 14.62 -6.59 3.19
C THR A 12 13.44 -6.02 2.39
N GLY A 13 12.79 -5.02 2.97
CA GLY A 13 11.44 -4.62 2.54
C GLY A 13 10.44 -5.74 2.79
N LEU A 14 9.68 -6.11 1.77
CA LEU A 14 8.69 -7.19 1.83
C LEU A 14 9.30 -8.59 1.68
N ILE A 15 10.58 -8.69 1.32
CA ILE A 15 11.26 -9.97 1.11
C ILE A 15 11.81 -10.45 2.44
N GLY A 16 11.33 -11.60 2.92
CA GLY A 16 11.90 -12.29 4.07
C GLY A 16 12.98 -13.27 3.66
N ASN A 17 14.13 -13.17 4.31
CA ASN A 17 15.28 -14.06 4.14
C ASN A 17 15.45 -14.93 5.39
N LEU A 18 15.65 -16.22 5.19
CA LEU A 18 15.91 -17.16 6.28
C LEU A 18 17.25 -16.86 6.94
N ILE A 19 17.22 -16.74 8.27
CA ILE A 19 18.41 -16.55 9.10
C ILE A 19 18.57 -17.76 10.03
N GLY A 20 19.71 -18.44 9.92
CA GLY A 20 20.13 -19.41 10.92
C GLY A 20 20.78 -18.67 12.10
N VAL A 21 20.30 -18.95 13.31
CA VAL A 21 20.91 -18.46 14.55
C VAL A 21 21.64 -19.63 15.19
N GLU A 22 22.96 -19.58 15.16
CA GLU A 22 23.83 -20.62 15.71
C GLU A 22 24.51 -20.09 16.98
N VAL A 23 24.51 -20.91 18.02
CA VAL A 23 25.22 -20.59 19.27
C VAL A 23 26.13 -21.74 19.65
N ASP A 24 27.41 -21.43 19.81
CA ASP A 24 28.44 -22.33 20.33
C ASP A 24 28.94 -21.82 21.69
N ILE A 25 29.00 -22.73 22.67
CA ILE A 25 29.53 -22.46 24.00
C ILE A 25 30.80 -23.29 24.19
N SER A 26 31.95 -22.61 24.23
CA SER A 26 33.25 -23.24 24.38
C SER A 26 33.87 -22.95 25.75
N ASP A 27 34.75 -23.83 26.21
CA ASP A 27 35.56 -23.58 27.39
C ASP A 27 36.54 -22.41 27.14
N GLY A 28 36.77 -21.58 28.16
CA GLY A 28 37.60 -20.38 28.06
C GLY A 28 37.10 -19.24 28.95
N LEU A 29 37.78 -18.10 28.89
CA LEU A 29 37.36 -16.89 29.62
C LEU A 29 35.95 -16.45 29.17
N PRO A 30 35.08 -16.00 30.11
CA PRO A 30 33.77 -15.48 29.78
C PRO A 30 33.85 -14.37 28.72
N GLY A 31 33.10 -14.53 27.64
CA GLY A 31 33.12 -13.60 26.50
C GLY A 31 31.94 -13.83 25.58
N TYR A 32 31.57 -12.80 24.82
CA TYR A 32 30.46 -12.86 23.86
C TYR A 32 30.93 -12.28 22.54
N ILE A 33 30.73 -13.03 21.45
CA ILE A 33 31.05 -12.61 20.09
C ILE A 33 29.81 -12.80 19.23
N LEU A 34 29.39 -11.74 18.53
CA LEU A 34 28.30 -11.78 17.55
C LEU A 34 28.86 -11.63 16.14
N LEU A 35 28.58 -12.61 15.27
CA LEU A 35 29.03 -12.66 13.88
C LEU A 35 27.82 -12.57 12.92
N GLY A 36 28.06 -12.11 11.69
CA GLY A 36 27.04 -12.05 10.63
C GLY A 36 26.51 -10.66 10.31
N LEU A 37 27.37 -9.62 10.36
CA LEU A 37 27.05 -8.23 10.03
C LEU A 37 25.85 -7.63 10.81
N PRO A 38 25.90 -7.62 12.15
CA PRO A 38 24.88 -6.97 12.98
C PRO A 38 24.96 -5.44 12.90
N ASP A 39 23.81 -4.78 12.98
CA ASP A 39 23.74 -3.33 13.21
C ASP A 39 24.02 -2.96 14.68
N ALA A 40 23.97 -1.66 15.00
CA ALA A 40 24.19 -1.19 16.37
C ALA A 40 23.17 -1.78 17.36
N ALA A 41 21.91 -1.89 16.97
CA ALA A 41 20.85 -2.44 17.82
C ALA A 41 21.08 -3.92 18.17
N LEU A 42 21.60 -4.71 17.23
CA LEU A 42 21.98 -6.10 17.47
C LEU A 42 23.25 -6.24 18.31
N ASN A 43 24.21 -5.33 18.19
CA ASN A 43 25.37 -5.33 19.08
C ASN A 43 24.97 -5.10 20.55
N GLU A 44 23.92 -4.31 20.79
CA GLU A 44 23.31 -4.13 22.11
C GLU A 44 22.47 -5.33 22.58
N SER A 45 22.12 -6.26 21.68
CA SER A 45 21.31 -7.46 21.99
C SER A 45 21.91 -8.28 23.13
N LYS A 46 23.24 -8.35 23.23
CA LYS A 46 23.94 -9.06 24.31
C LYS A 46 23.44 -8.66 25.69
N GLU A 47 23.38 -7.36 25.98
CA GLU A 47 22.99 -6.87 27.31
C GLU A 47 21.49 -7.06 27.53
N ARG A 48 20.66 -6.92 26.48
CA ARG A 48 19.22 -7.19 26.56
C ARG A 48 18.92 -8.66 26.82
N VAL A 49 19.50 -9.57 26.05
CA VAL A 49 19.35 -11.02 26.20
C VAL A 49 19.85 -11.47 27.57
N ARG A 50 21.00 -10.96 28.01
CA ARG A 50 21.54 -11.28 29.35
C ARG A 50 20.59 -10.87 30.47
N ALA A 51 20.10 -9.63 30.44
CA ALA A 51 19.17 -9.14 31.45
C ALA A 51 17.85 -9.93 31.43
N ALA A 52 17.31 -10.17 30.24
CA ALA A 52 16.08 -10.94 30.04
C ALA A 52 16.18 -12.36 30.59
N LEU A 53 17.30 -13.06 30.36
CA LEU A 53 17.55 -14.40 30.89
C LEU A 53 17.58 -14.41 32.42
N VAL A 54 18.39 -13.51 33.01
CA VAL A 54 18.54 -13.42 34.47
C VAL A 54 17.20 -13.09 35.14
N ASN A 55 16.47 -12.11 34.60
CA ASN A 55 15.17 -11.71 35.13
C ASN A 55 14.07 -12.75 34.86
N SER A 56 14.29 -13.66 33.91
CA SER A 56 13.40 -14.79 33.67
C SER A 56 13.69 -16.00 34.56
N GLY A 57 14.75 -15.96 35.37
CA GLY A 57 15.15 -17.06 36.25
C GLY A 57 16.18 -18.02 35.66
N GLU A 58 16.74 -17.70 34.49
CA GLU A 58 17.75 -18.50 33.79
C GLU A 58 19.16 -17.98 34.07
N SER A 59 20.16 -18.82 33.83
CA SER A 59 21.57 -18.49 34.09
C SER A 59 22.33 -18.12 32.81
N TRP A 60 23.01 -16.97 32.84
CA TRP A 60 23.98 -16.62 31.80
C TRP A 60 25.23 -17.50 31.91
N PRO A 61 25.75 -18.08 30.81
CA PRO A 61 26.92 -18.93 30.86
C PRO A 61 28.18 -18.15 31.22
N ASN A 62 28.92 -18.62 32.23
CA ASN A 62 30.28 -18.14 32.55
C ASN A 62 31.35 -18.81 31.65
N LYS A 63 31.08 -18.83 30.35
CA LYS A 63 31.94 -19.42 29.31
C LYS A 63 32.03 -18.49 28.10
N LYS A 64 32.85 -18.84 27.12
CA LYS A 64 32.88 -18.12 25.85
C LYS A 64 31.67 -18.51 25.00
N VAL A 65 30.87 -17.52 24.63
CA VAL A 65 29.68 -17.66 23.79
C VAL A 65 29.97 -17.04 22.42
N THR A 66 29.78 -17.82 21.37
CA THR A 66 29.84 -17.33 19.99
C THR A 66 28.46 -17.47 19.36
N VAL A 67 27.88 -16.35 18.94
CA VAL A 67 26.60 -16.28 18.22
C VAL A 67 26.90 -15.95 16.77
N SER A 68 26.39 -16.76 15.84
CA SER A 68 26.54 -16.56 14.40
C SER A 68 25.17 -16.44 13.74
N LEU A 69 24.98 -15.37 12.97
CA LEU A 69 23.78 -15.14 12.15
C LEU A 69 24.10 -15.46 10.68
N SER A 70 23.62 -16.60 10.19
CA SER A 70 23.82 -17.06 8.82
C SER A 70 22.65 -16.67 7.92
N PRO A 71 22.84 -16.24 6.66
CA PRO A 71 24.12 -16.13 5.95
C PRO A 71 24.85 -14.82 6.26
N ALA A 72 26.19 -14.88 6.33
CA ALA A 72 27.03 -13.74 6.76
C ALA A 72 27.06 -12.55 5.78
N TRP A 73 26.68 -12.73 4.52
CA TRP A 73 26.70 -11.66 3.50
C TRP A 73 25.48 -10.73 3.56
N LEU A 74 24.40 -11.16 4.22
CA LEU A 74 23.17 -10.39 4.32
C LEU A 74 23.21 -9.57 5.63
N PRO A 75 23.07 -8.24 5.60
CA PRO A 75 22.96 -7.45 6.83
C PRO A 75 21.74 -7.88 7.67
N LYS A 76 21.91 -7.98 8.99
CA LYS A 76 20.79 -8.16 9.92
C LYS A 76 20.64 -6.89 10.74
N SER A 77 19.40 -6.47 10.93
CA SER A 77 19.09 -5.20 11.59
C SER A 77 17.89 -5.33 12.51
N GLY A 78 17.91 -4.54 13.58
CA GLY A 78 16.85 -4.47 14.56
C GLY A 78 16.89 -5.55 15.66
N SER A 79 15.99 -5.42 16.61
CA SER A 79 15.91 -6.18 17.86
C SER A 79 15.15 -7.51 17.74
N ALA A 80 14.60 -7.84 16.58
CA ALA A 80 13.77 -9.04 16.39
C ALA A 80 14.51 -10.37 16.61
N PHE A 81 15.85 -10.33 16.68
CA PHE A 81 16.71 -11.48 16.93
C PHE A 81 17.00 -11.73 18.42
N ASP A 82 16.55 -10.86 19.33
CA ASP A 82 16.83 -11.04 20.75
C ASP A 82 16.25 -12.38 21.27
N LEU A 83 14.99 -12.67 20.93
CA LEU A 83 14.34 -13.94 21.29
C LEU A 83 15.02 -15.19 20.70
N PRO A 84 15.26 -15.31 19.37
CA PRO A 84 15.95 -16.49 18.83
C PRO A 84 17.35 -16.65 19.39
N ILE A 85 18.10 -15.56 19.66
CA ILE A 85 19.43 -15.66 20.30
C ILE A 85 19.31 -16.25 21.71
N ALA A 86 18.36 -15.76 22.52
CA ALA A 86 18.12 -16.26 23.87
C ALA A 86 17.76 -17.76 23.87
N ILE A 87 16.84 -18.17 23.00
CA ILE A 87 16.41 -19.57 22.87
C ILE A 87 17.56 -20.45 22.42
N THR A 88 18.32 -20.03 21.40
CA THR A 88 19.46 -20.82 20.90
C THR A 88 20.54 -20.99 21.97
N LEU A 89 20.80 -19.94 22.77
CA LEU A 89 21.73 -20.00 23.88
C LEU A 89 21.30 -21.04 24.94
N LEU A 90 20.03 -21.04 25.31
CA LEU A 90 19.47 -21.98 26.28
C LEU A 90 19.47 -23.43 25.75
N MET A 91 19.23 -23.62 24.44
CA MET A 91 19.39 -24.92 23.78
C MET A 91 20.85 -25.40 23.81
N ALA A 92 21.81 -24.50 23.58
CA ALA A 92 23.24 -24.83 23.62
C ALA A 92 23.71 -25.20 25.04
N GLN A 93 23.12 -24.56 26.07
CA GLN A 93 23.34 -24.91 27.48
C GLN A 93 22.64 -26.22 27.91
N GLY A 94 21.72 -26.75 27.09
CA GLY A 94 20.92 -27.94 27.43
C GLY A 94 19.81 -27.66 28.44
N GLN A 95 19.41 -26.40 28.63
CA GLN A 95 18.32 -26.01 29.54
C GLN A 95 16.92 -26.16 28.92
N ILE A 96 16.86 -26.30 27.60
CA ILE A 96 15.65 -26.59 26.83
C ILE A 96 15.97 -27.62 25.73
N PRO A 97 14.97 -28.40 25.28
CA PRO A 97 15.15 -29.33 24.17
C PRO A 97 15.66 -28.62 22.91
N LYS A 98 16.50 -29.30 22.14
CA LYS A 98 16.92 -28.79 20.83
C LYS A 98 15.72 -28.83 19.88
N ASP A 99 15.56 -27.77 19.12
CA ASP A 99 14.54 -27.71 18.07
C ASP A 99 14.89 -28.65 16.92
N GLU A 100 13.87 -29.13 16.20
CA GLU A 100 14.07 -29.78 14.92
C GLU A 100 14.36 -28.70 13.87
N PRO A 101 15.55 -28.71 13.22
CA PRO A 101 15.88 -27.72 12.21
C PRO A 101 14.81 -27.64 11.13
N GLY A 102 14.35 -26.43 10.79
CA GLY A 102 13.33 -26.20 9.76
C GLY A 102 11.88 -26.31 10.24
N ARG A 103 11.63 -26.58 11.53
CA ARG A 103 10.27 -26.72 12.06
C ARG A 103 9.67 -25.39 12.52
N CYS A 104 10.41 -24.64 13.34
CA CYS A 104 9.94 -23.41 13.97
C CYS A 104 10.84 -22.21 13.65
N ILE A 105 10.22 -21.04 13.45
CA ILE A 105 10.90 -19.75 13.51
C ILE A 105 10.59 -19.02 14.81
N TYR A 106 11.52 -18.19 15.28
CA TYR A 106 11.33 -17.33 16.45
C TYR A 106 11.55 -15.86 16.07
N LEU A 107 10.61 -15.02 16.47
CA LEU A 107 10.61 -13.57 16.24
C LEU A 107 10.27 -12.87 17.55
N GLY A 108 11.05 -11.86 17.94
CA GLY A 108 10.71 -11.03 19.08
C GLY A 108 11.87 -10.20 19.61
N GLU A 109 11.56 -8.99 20.07
CA GLU A 109 12.48 -8.17 20.87
C GLU A 109 12.33 -8.56 22.34
N LEU A 110 13.43 -8.66 23.08
CA LEU A 110 13.40 -8.87 24.53
C LEU A 110 13.64 -7.55 25.25
N SER A 111 12.75 -7.21 26.17
CA SER A 111 13.04 -6.19 27.17
C SER A 111 13.88 -6.76 28.31
N LEU A 112 14.50 -5.85 29.07
CA LEU A 112 15.43 -6.22 30.15
C LEU A 112 14.77 -7.09 31.24
N ASP A 113 13.45 -6.97 31.45
CA ASP A 113 12.65 -7.75 32.40
C ASP A 113 12.18 -9.11 31.85
N GLY A 114 12.50 -9.44 30.60
CA GLY A 114 12.12 -10.69 29.97
C GLY A 114 10.77 -10.68 29.24
N GLN A 115 10.10 -9.53 29.12
CA GLN A 115 8.93 -9.41 28.24
C GLN A 115 9.33 -9.44 26.76
N VAL A 116 8.45 -9.98 25.93
CA VAL A 116 8.62 -10.08 24.48
C VAL A 116 7.82 -8.97 23.83
N ARG A 117 8.54 -8.01 23.24
CA ARG A 117 7.97 -6.84 22.56
C ARG A 117 7.66 -7.13 21.11
N GLU A 118 6.72 -6.36 20.59
CA GLU A 118 6.32 -6.44 19.19
C GLU A 118 7.47 -6.08 18.25
N VAL A 119 7.47 -6.74 17.09
CA VAL A 119 8.42 -6.47 16.01
C VAL A 119 7.65 -6.09 14.76
N ARG A 120 8.30 -5.35 13.87
CA ARG A 120 7.67 -4.91 12.61
C ARG A 120 7.83 -5.98 11.54
N GLY A 121 6.84 -6.09 10.66
CA GLY A 121 6.93 -7.01 9.52
C GLY A 121 6.69 -8.48 9.88
N VAL A 122 5.92 -8.79 10.93
CA VAL A 122 5.69 -10.20 11.31
C VAL A 122 4.95 -10.97 10.20
N LEU A 123 3.96 -10.38 9.54
CA LEU A 123 3.25 -11.02 8.42
C LEU A 123 4.18 -11.38 7.26
N PRO A 124 4.98 -10.46 6.67
CA PRO A 124 5.91 -10.84 5.62
C PRO A 124 6.98 -11.84 6.11
N ALA A 125 7.37 -11.78 7.38
CA ALA A 125 8.30 -12.74 7.96
C ALA A 125 7.70 -14.17 8.03
N VAL A 126 6.47 -14.28 8.55
CA VAL A 126 5.75 -15.56 8.67
C VAL A 126 5.38 -16.11 7.29
N LEU A 127 5.00 -15.25 6.32
CA LEU A 127 4.81 -15.65 4.93
C LEU A 127 6.10 -16.22 4.32
N ALA A 128 7.25 -15.59 4.57
CA ALA A 128 8.54 -16.09 4.10
C ALA A 128 8.91 -17.42 4.76
N ALA A 129 8.63 -17.58 6.05
CA ALA A 129 8.84 -18.85 6.77
C ALA A 129 8.03 -19.98 6.14
N LYS A 130 6.72 -19.75 5.91
CA LYS A 130 5.84 -20.72 5.21
C LYS A 130 6.40 -21.10 3.84
N LYS A 131 6.85 -20.11 3.04
CA LYS A 131 7.45 -20.36 1.71
C LYS A 131 8.73 -21.23 1.78
N ASN A 132 9.46 -21.16 2.89
CA ASN A 132 10.64 -21.99 3.15
C ASN A 132 10.31 -23.33 3.85
N GLY A 133 9.02 -23.70 3.97
CA GLY A 133 8.58 -24.99 4.50
C GLY A 133 8.44 -25.06 6.02
N PHE A 134 8.58 -23.95 6.75
CA PHE A 134 8.37 -23.92 8.19
C PHE A 134 6.90 -24.13 8.55
N THR A 135 6.66 -24.90 9.61
CA THR A 135 5.31 -25.28 10.05
C THR A 135 4.86 -24.57 11.32
N LYS A 136 5.80 -23.97 12.08
CA LYS A 136 5.52 -23.21 13.29
C LYS A 136 6.21 -21.84 13.32
N ALA A 137 5.59 -20.88 13.98
CA ALA A 137 6.16 -19.57 14.27
C ALA A 137 5.83 -19.12 15.69
N VAL A 138 6.85 -18.86 16.50
CA VAL A 138 6.72 -18.22 17.81
C VAL A 138 6.91 -16.72 17.63
N VAL A 139 5.89 -15.94 18.01
CA VAL A 139 5.82 -14.50 17.78
C VAL A 139 5.40 -13.75 19.04
N PRO A 140 5.67 -12.43 19.14
CA PRO A 140 5.22 -11.63 20.26
C PRO A 140 3.68 -11.62 20.33
N PHE A 141 3.13 -11.59 21.54
CA PHE A 141 1.68 -11.62 21.79
C PHE A 141 0.93 -10.54 21.01
N LYS A 142 1.47 -9.31 20.95
CA LYS A 142 0.88 -8.19 20.19
C LYS A 142 0.87 -8.39 18.68
N ASN A 143 1.79 -9.20 18.13
CA ASN A 143 1.82 -9.51 16.70
C ASN A 143 1.00 -10.74 16.32
N PHE A 144 0.35 -11.42 17.27
CA PHE A 144 -0.35 -12.67 17.01
C PHE A 144 -1.43 -12.53 15.93
N ALA A 145 -2.24 -11.48 15.99
CA ALA A 145 -3.32 -11.24 15.04
C ALA A 145 -2.80 -11.11 13.59
N GLU A 146 -1.69 -10.39 13.43
CA GLU A 146 -1.01 -10.24 12.16
C GLU A 146 -0.42 -11.57 11.66
N ALA A 147 0.28 -12.30 12.52
CA ALA A 147 0.89 -13.59 12.17
C ALA A 147 -0.16 -14.64 11.77
N LYS A 148 -1.31 -14.65 12.47
CA LYS A 148 -2.40 -15.62 12.25
C LYS A 148 -3.09 -15.45 10.89
N CYS A 149 -2.92 -14.31 10.23
CA CYS A 149 -3.38 -14.07 8.86
C CYS A 149 -2.75 -15.05 7.85
N VAL A 150 -1.59 -15.63 8.17
CA VAL A 150 -0.92 -16.60 7.29
C VAL A 150 -1.48 -18.00 7.54
N SER A 151 -2.26 -18.50 6.58
CA SER A 151 -2.78 -19.87 6.62
C SER A 151 -1.65 -20.90 6.46
N GLY A 152 -1.78 -22.08 7.08
CA GLY A 152 -0.84 -23.20 6.88
C GLY A 152 0.46 -23.13 7.68
N ILE A 153 0.55 -22.24 8.66
CA ILE A 153 1.61 -22.22 9.68
C ILE A 153 0.97 -22.05 11.07
N GLU A 154 1.42 -22.83 12.04
CA GLU A 154 0.95 -22.75 13.43
C GLU A 154 1.64 -21.56 14.11
N VAL A 155 0.85 -20.61 14.59
CA VAL A 155 1.36 -19.40 15.25
C VAL A 155 1.15 -19.54 16.75
N ILE A 156 2.23 -19.36 17.51
CA ILE A 156 2.25 -19.39 18.98
C ILE A 156 2.60 -17.99 19.48
N ALA A 157 1.71 -17.42 20.29
CA ALA A 157 1.87 -16.11 20.89
C ALA A 157 2.57 -16.24 22.24
N ILE A 158 3.59 -15.41 22.49
CA ILE A 158 4.27 -15.34 23.79
C ILE A 158 4.30 -13.90 24.31
N GLN A 159 4.05 -13.70 25.60
CA GLN A 159 4.18 -12.39 26.25
C GLN A 159 5.56 -12.23 26.86
N SER A 160 6.16 -13.32 27.33
CA SER A 160 7.46 -13.31 28.00
C SER A 160 8.39 -14.43 27.54
N LEU A 161 9.68 -14.29 27.83
CA LEU A 161 10.65 -15.37 27.64
C LEU A 161 10.25 -16.60 28.46
N ARG A 162 9.67 -16.43 29.66
CA ARG A 162 9.17 -17.56 30.47
C ARG A 162 8.10 -18.35 29.75
N ASP A 163 7.18 -17.69 29.04
CA ASP A 163 6.14 -18.37 28.25
C ASP A 163 6.77 -19.23 27.15
N ALA A 164 7.79 -18.68 26.47
CA ALA A 164 8.53 -19.44 25.46
C ALA A 164 9.22 -20.67 26.07
N LEU A 165 9.77 -20.55 27.28
CA LEU A 165 10.42 -21.67 27.96
C LEU A 165 9.43 -22.72 28.43
N ASN A 166 8.27 -22.32 28.96
CA ASN A 166 7.22 -23.26 29.34
C ASN A 166 6.72 -24.03 28.11
N TYR A 167 6.49 -23.34 27.00
CA TYR A 167 6.14 -23.97 25.73
C TYR A 167 7.22 -24.97 25.25
N LEU A 168 8.49 -24.56 25.24
CA LEU A 168 9.58 -25.42 24.73
C LEU A 168 9.93 -26.59 25.66
N ARG A 169 9.77 -26.44 26.99
CA ARG A 169 10.07 -27.49 27.98
C ARG A 169 8.92 -28.47 28.17
N HIS A 170 7.69 -27.97 28.18
CA HIS A 170 6.52 -28.72 28.63
C HIS A 170 5.44 -28.86 27.55
N GLY A 171 5.55 -28.14 26.43
CA GLY A 171 4.52 -28.12 25.39
C GLY A 171 3.29 -27.28 25.77
N GLU A 172 3.35 -26.51 26.86
CA GLU A 172 2.28 -25.64 27.32
C GLU A 172 2.17 -24.44 26.40
N VAL A 173 1.13 -24.41 25.56
CA VAL A 173 0.85 -23.30 24.67
C VAL A 173 0.11 -22.22 25.45
N PRO A 174 0.62 -20.97 25.53
CA PRO A 174 -0.10 -19.87 26.16
C PRO A 174 -1.43 -19.62 25.46
N ASP A 175 -2.43 -19.17 26.21
CA ASP A 175 -3.72 -18.80 25.61
C ASP A 175 -3.49 -17.69 24.57
N PRO A 176 -3.97 -17.88 23.33
CA PRO A 176 -3.85 -16.86 22.31
C PRO A 176 -4.68 -15.62 22.69
N PRO A 177 -4.26 -14.42 22.29
CA PRO A 177 -5.10 -13.24 22.45
C PRO A 177 -6.44 -13.44 21.75
N GLU A 178 -7.52 -12.92 22.35
CA GLU A 178 -8.81 -12.82 21.68
C GLU A 178 -8.65 -11.98 20.41
N LEU A 179 -8.89 -12.61 19.26
CA LEU A 179 -8.92 -11.92 17.98
C LEU A 179 -10.27 -11.23 17.85
N TYR A 180 -10.30 -9.94 18.15
CA TYR A 180 -11.35 -9.06 17.64
C TYR A 180 -11.08 -8.82 16.15
N LEU A 181 -11.40 -9.82 15.33
CA LEU A 181 -11.64 -9.56 13.91
C LEU A 181 -12.92 -8.73 13.88
N ALA A 182 -12.77 -7.43 13.64
CA ALA A 182 -13.92 -6.55 13.47
C ALA A 182 -14.85 -7.18 12.42
N THR A 183 -16.07 -7.49 12.86
CA THR A 183 -17.13 -8.05 12.04
C THR A 183 -17.67 -6.96 11.12
N ASP A 184 -17.44 -7.09 9.82
CA ASP A 184 -18.19 -6.50 8.68
C ASP A 184 -18.68 -5.04 8.77
N SER A 185 -18.18 -4.23 9.70
CA SER A 185 -18.43 -2.80 9.73
C SER A 185 -17.31 -2.11 8.98
N ASP A 186 -17.20 -2.37 7.67
CA ASP A 186 -16.59 -1.38 6.78
C ASP A 186 -17.49 -0.14 6.86
N TYR A 187 -17.31 0.70 7.89
CA TYR A 187 -17.98 1.99 8.01
C TYR A 187 -17.37 2.89 6.93
N PHE A 188 -17.87 2.76 5.71
CA PHE A 188 -17.43 3.56 4.59
C PHE A 188 -18.35 4.75 4.39
N LEU A 189 -17.75 5.86 3.96
CA LEU A 189 -18.50 7.02 3.52
C LEU A 189 -19.32 6.65 2.27
N ASP A 190 -20.61 6.98 2.29
CA ASP A 190 -21.53 6.64 1.21
C ASP A 190 -21.59 7.78 0.18
N LEU A 191 -21.64 7.42 -1.09
CA LEU A 191 -21.82 8.32 -2.21
C LEU A 191 -23.21 8.98 -2.21
N CYS A 192 -24.21 8.39 -1.53
CA CYS A 192 -25.53 9.01 -1.39
C CYS A 192 -25.50 10.33 -0.62
N ASP A 193 -24.50 10.52 0.26
CA ASP A 193 -24.33 11.74 1.06
C ASP A 193 -23.87 12.94 0.21
N VAL A 194 -23.41 12.70 -1.02
CA VAL A 194 -22.95 13.75 -1.92
C VAL A 194 -24.16 14.35 -2.63
N ALA A 195 -24.63 15.49 -2.10
CA ALA A 195 -25.72 16.26 -2.70
C ALA A 195 -25.31 16.88 -4.05
N GLY A 196 -26.14 16.67 -5.08
CA GLY A 196 -25.89 17.16 -6.44
C GLY A 196 -24.76 16.42 -7.16
N GLN A 197 -24.13 17.07 -8.14
CA GLN A 197 -22.89 16.60 -8.77
C GLN A 197 -22.97 15.23 -9.49
N VAL A 198 -24.07 14.97 -10.20
CA VAL A 198 -24.27 13.73 -10.98
C VAL A 198 -23.11 13.48 -11.94
N GLY A 199 -22.59 14.52 -12.60
CA GLY A 199 -21.45 14.42 -13.50
C GLY A 199 -20.16 13.96 -12.81
N ALA A 200 -19.88 14.47 -11.60
CA ALA A 200 -18.70 14.08 -10.84
C ALA A 200 -18.82 12.65 -10.31
N ARG A 201 -20.00 12.26 -9.79
CA ARG A 201 -20.28 10.87 -9.37
C ARG A 201 -20.13 9.88 -10.52
N ARG A 202 -20.66 10.22 -11.70
CA ARG A 202 -20.49 9.39 -12.90
C ARG A 202 -19.03 9.28 -13.33
N ALA A 203 -18.25 10.35 -13.23
CA ALA A 203 -16.83 10.32 -13.54
C ALA A 203 -16.02 9.44 -12.56
N LEU A 204 -16.36 9.46 -11.26
CA LEU A 204 -15.78 8.57 -10.26
C LEU A 204 -16.08 7.10 -10.57
N GLU A 205 -17.31 6.78 -10.96
CA GLU A 205 -17.68 5.42 -11.37
C GLU A 205 -16.86 4.97 -12.59
N ILE A 206 -16.78 5.78 -13.64
CA ILE A 206 -15.99 5.46 -14.85
C ILE A 206 -14.52 5.28 -14.48
N ALA A 207 -14.00 6.12 -13.57
CA ALA A 207 -12.64 6.00 -13.07
C ALA A 207 -12.41 4.69 -12.31
N ALA A 208 -13.35 4.32 -11.44
CA ALA A 208 -13.36 3.07 -10.69
C ALA A 208 -13.40 1.85 -11.62
N ILE A 209 -14.21 1.86 -12.67
CA ILE A 209 -14.27 0.77 -13.66
C ILE A 209 -12.91 0.56 -14.32
N GLY A 210 -12.38 1.61 -14.94
CA GLY A 210 -11.18 1.49 -15.76
C GLY A 210 -9.86 1.54 -15.00
N GLY A 211 -9.87 1.87 -13.70
CA GLY A 211 -8.67 2.18 -12.94
C GLY A 211 -7.96 3.43 -13.45
N HIS A 212 -8.74 4.48 -13.73
CA HIS A 212 -8.25 5.72 -14.30
C HIS A 212 -7.80 6.72 -13.24
N HIS A 213 -6.76 7.48 -13.54
CA HIS A 213 -6.32 8.59 -12.69
C HIS A 213 -7.19 9.82 -12.92
N LEU A 214 -7.50 10.53 -11.83
CA LEU A 214 -8.50 11.59 -11.80
C LEU A 214 -7.90 12.93 -11.33
N LEU A 215 -8.31 14.03 -11.95
CA LEU A 215 -8.07 15.39 -11.48
C LEU A 215 -9.40 16.10 -11.26
N LEU A 216 -9.67 16.49 -10.03
CA LEU A 216 -10.81 17.29 -9.61
C LEU A 216 -10.40 18.76 -9.55
N ILE A 217 -11.06 19.61 -10.33
CA ILE A 217 -10.81 21.05 -10.35
C ILE A 217 -12.08 21.75 -9.90
N GLY A 218 -11.99 22.61 -8.89
CA GLY A 218 -13.17 23.36 -8.44
C GLY A 218 -12.85 24.32 -7.32
N PRO A 219 -13.67 25.36 -7.10
CA PRO A 219 -13.55 26.27 -5.96
C PRO A 219 -13.45 25.56 -4.60
N PRO A 220 -12.97 26.22 -3.54
CA PRO A 220 -13.02 25.66 -2.18
C PRO A 220 -14.48 25.41 -1.75
N GLY A 221 -14.70 24.39 -0.92
CA GLY A 221 -16.05 24.05 -0.43
C GLY A 221 -16.97 23.33 -1.43
N THR A 222 -16.45 22.91 -2.59
CA THR A 222 -17.20 22.16 -3.61
C THR A 222 -17.28 20.65 -3.35
N GLY A 223 -16.72 20.15 -2.24
CA GLY A 223 -16.77 18.73 -1.91
C GLY A 223 -15.76 17.84 -2.64
N LYS A 224 -14.65 18.39 -3.18
CA LYS A 224 -13.58 17.60 -3.82
C LYS A 224 -13.02 16.50 -2.91
N THR A 225 -12.70 16.84 -1.66
CA THR A 225 -12.22 15.91 -0.64
C THR A 225 -13.30 14.89 -0.30
N MET A 226 -14.55 15.35 -0.13
CA MET A 226 -15.72 14.51 0.15
C MET A 226 -15.93 13.45 -0.94
N LEU A 227 -15.81 13.82 -2.23
CA LEU A 227 -15.86 12.90 -3.37
C LEU A 227 -14.71 11.88 -3.35
N ALA A 228 -13.48 12.33 -3.07
CA ALA A 228 -12.29 11.48 -3.11
C ALA A 228 -12.30 10.40 -2.01
N GLU A 229 -12.70 10.75 -0.79
CA GLU A 229 -12.77 9.84 0.36
C GLU A 229 -13.79 8.69 0.17
N ARG A 230 -14.74 8.85 -0.77
CA ARG A 230 -15.76 7.85 -1.12
C ARG A 230 -15.34 6.92 -2.25
N ILE A 231 -14.21 7.16 -2.91
CA ILE A 231 -13.73 6.26 -3.97
C ILE A 231 -13.47 4.83 -3.48
N PRO A 232 -12.83 4.60 -2.31
CA PRO A 232 -12.67 3.23 -1.79
C PRO A 232 -13.99 2.49 -1.65
N SER A 233 -15.09 3.19 -1.36
CA SER A 233 -16.39 2.58 -1.15
C SER A 233 -17.11 2.16 -2.44
N ILE A 234 -16.65 2.61 -3.62
CA ILE A 234 -17.17 2.18 -4.92
C ILE A 234 -16.23 1.23 -5.67
N LEU A 235 -15.01 1.03 -5.18
CA LEU A 235 -14.06 0.08 -5.77
C LEU A 235 -14.43 -1.37 -5.40
N PRO A 236 -14.05 -2.36 -6.23
CA PRO A 236 -14.21 -3.76 -5.86
C PRO A 236 -13.44 -4.10 -4.58
N PRO A 237 -13.93 -5.06 -3.79
CA PRO A 237 -13.19 -5.55 -2.63
C PRO A 237 -11.84 -6.14 -3.05
N LEU A 238 -10.84 -5.99 -2.18
CA LEU A 238 -9.53 -6.58 -2.41
C LEU A 238 -9.61 -8.11 -2.45
N SER A 239 -8.84 -8.73 -3.35
CA SER A 239 -8.61 -10.17 -3.35
C SER A 239 -7.74 -10.60 -2.17
N ASP A 240 -7.81 -11.86 -1.74
CA ASP A 240 -7.01 -12.37 -0.62
C ASP A 240 -5.50 -12.11 -0.80
N GLU A 241 -4.98 -12.27 -2.02
CA GLU A 241 -3.58 -11.95 -2.34
C GLU A 241 -3.27 -10.46 -2.13
N SER A 242 -4.15 -9.59 -2.62
CA SER A 242 -4.02 -8.14 -2.46
C SER A 242 -4.13 -7.70 -1.00
N ILE A 243 -5.01 -8.34 -0.22
CA ILE A 243 -5.15 -8.09 1.22
C ILE A 243 -3.83 -8.40 1.94
N LEU A 244 -3.22 -9.55 1.65
CA LEU A 244 -1.92 -9.92 2.24
C LEU A 244 -0.80 -8.96 1.85
N GLU A 245 -0.72 -8.56 0.57
CA GLU A 245 0.27 -7.58 0.11
C GLU A 245 0.13 -6.23 0.83
N VAL A 246 -1.09 -5.70 0.90
CA VAL A 246 -1.35 -4.41 1.57
C VAL A 246 -1.07 -4.51 3.07
N THR A 247 -1.51 -5.58 3.73
CA THR A 247 -1.27 -5.80 5.16
C THR A 247 0.24 -5.90 5.45
N ALA A 248 1.01 -6.56 4.56
CA ALA A 248 2.47 -6.66 4.69
C ALA A 248 3.16 -5.29 4.61
N ILE A 249 2.71 -4.39 3.74
CA ILE A 249 3.26 -3.04 3.61
C ILE A 249 3.00 -2.23 4.88
N HIS A 250 1.76 -2.25 5.38
CA HIS A 250 1.38 -1.53 6.60
C HIS A 250 2.09 -2.08 7.85
N SER A 251 2.37 -3.38 7.88
CA SER A 251 3.17 -4.00 8.94
C SER A 251 4.59 -3.43 9.03
N ILE A 252 5.28 -3.34 7.89
CA ILE A 252 6.64 -2.80 7.84
C ILE A 252 6.63 -1.30 8.17
N ALA A 253 5.60 -0.59 7.69
CA ALA A 253 5.42 0.82 8.00
C ALA A 253 5.16 1.06 9.51
N GLY A 254 4.57 0.08 10.20
CA GLY A 254 4.11 0.20 11.58
C GLY A 254 2.79 0.99 11.70
N THR A 255 1.97 0.99 10.65
CA THR A 255 0.68 1.71 10.57
C THR A 255 -0.51 0.75 10.57
N LEU A 256 -0.31 -0.49 11.02
CA LEU A 256 -1.38 -1.49 11.14
C LEU A 256 -2.43 -1.12 12.19
N LEU A 257 -2.07 -0.34 13.21
CA LEU A 257 -3.03 0.09 14.25
C LEU A 257 -4.12 1.03 13.70
N ASP A 258 -3.87 1.67 12.56
CA ASP A 258 -4.79 2.61 11.92
C ASP A 258 -5.77 1.91 10.94
N ARG A 259 -5.68 0.58 10.79
CA ARG A 259 -6.47 -0.20 9.83
C ARG A 259 -6.90 -1.54 10.43
N GLU A 260 -8.12 -1.96 10.13
CA GLU A 260 -8.55 -3.32 10.43
C GLU A 260 -7.70 -4.36 9.68
N LEU A 261 -7.21 -5.35 10.41
CA LEU A 261 -6.47 -6.48 9.86
C LEU A 261 -7.33 -7.21 8.81
N LEU A 262 -6.72 -7.50 7.66
CA LEU A 262 -7.38 -8.17 6.53
C LEU A 262 -8.61 -7.44 5.96
N SER A 263 -8.75 -6.12 6.18
CA SER A 263 -9.85 -5.35 5.60
C SER A 263 -9.89 -5.49 4.07
N LYS A 264 -11.07 -5.82 3.56
CA LYS A 264 -11.39 -5.91 2.12
C LYS A 264 -11.47 -4.54 1.45
N LEU A 265 -11.56 -3.46 2.24
CA LEU A 265 -11.62 -2.10 1.73
C LEU A 265 -10.25 -1.68 1.18
N PRO A 266 -10.20 -1.14 -0.05
CA PRO A 266 -8.97 -0.57 -0.59
C PRO A 266 -8.45 0.57 0.30
N PRO A 267 -7.12 0.69 0.53
CA PRO A 267 -6.57 1.78 1.35
C PRO A 267 -6.84 3.15 0.73
N PHE A 268 -7.09 4.14 1.57
CA PHE A 268 -7.12 5.55 1.19
C PHE A 268 -5.98 6.28 1.90
N VAL A 269 -5.06 6.85 1.13
CA VAL A 269 -3.91 7.58 1.68
C VAL A 269 -3.96 9.00 1.16
N SER A 270 -4.06 9.95 2.08
CA SER A 270 -4.14 11.38 1.80
C SER A 270 -2.99 12.15 2.47
N PRO A 271 -1.77 12.12 1.91
CA PRO A 271 -0.67 12.92 2.43
C PRO A 271 -0.99 14.41 2.32
N HIS A 272 -0.66 15.18 3.36
CA HIS A 272 -0.80 16.63 3.32
C HIS A 272 0.08 17.25 2.22
N HIS A 273 -0.32 18.36 1.59
CA HIS A 273 0.42 18.95 0.46
C HIS A 273 1.86 19.40 0.82
N THR A 274 2.17 19.57 2.11
CA THR A 274 3.53 19.85 2.63
C THR A 274 4.42 18.61 2.75
N THR A 275 3.93 17.43 2.34
CA THR A 275 4.66 16.17 2.37
C THR A 275 5.92 16.24 1.50
N THR A 276 7.03 15.73 2.03
CA THR A 276 8.32 15.71 1.34
C THR A 276 8.41 14.54 0.35
N ALA A 277 9.30 14.62 -0.65
CA ALA A 277 9.51 13.53 -1.60
C ALA A 277 9.87 12.17 -0.92
N PRO A 278 10.72 12.12 0.14
CA PRO A 278 10.94 10.88 0.89
C PRO A 278 9.71 10.32 1.61
N ALA A 279 8.79 11.17 2.08
CA ALA A 279 7.54 10.69 2.68
C ALA A 279 6.54 10.20 1.62
N MET A 280 6.57 10.79 0.41
CA MET A 280 5.73 10.37 -0.72
C MET A 280 6.16 9.03 -1.32
N ILE A 281 7.45 8.89 -1.63
CA ILE A 281 8.03 7.72 -2.32
C ILE A 281 8.50 6.65 -1.33
N GLY A 282 8.98 7.08 -0.17
CA GLY A 282 9.60 6.22 0.82
C GLY A 282 11.08 6.54 0.98
N GLY A 283 11.66 6.03 2.06
CA GLY A 283 13.05 6.28 2.41
C GLY A 283 13.33 6.05 3.89
N GLY A 284 14.44 6.61 4.35
CA GLY A 284 14.92 6.52 5.72
C GLY A 284 16.43 6.35 5.77
N VAL A 285 17.03 6.84 6.86
CA VAL A 285 18.49 6.81 7.06
C VAL A 285 18.93 5.47 7.61
N HIS A 286 18.20 4.93 8.59
CA HIS A 286 18.54 3.68 9.28
C HIS A 286 17.79 2.46 8.73
N ALA A 287 16.59 2.66 8.19
CA ALA A 287 15.79 1.60 7.56
C ALA A 287 15.00 2.18 6.38
N ILE A 288 14.94 1.45 5.27
CA ILE A 288 14.21 1.86 4.07
C ILE A 288 12.74 1.54 4.27
N ARG A 289 11.91 2.56 4.50
CA ARG A 289 10.48 2.42 4.74
C ARG A 289 9.65 2.75 3.50
N PRO A 290 8.46 2.12 3.34
CA PRO A 290 7.52 2.49 2.30
C PRO A 290 7.03 3.93 2.49
N GLY A 291 6.75 4.63 1.39
CA GLY A 291 6.11 5.96 1.40
C GLY A 291 4.60 5.90 1.17
N ALA A 292 3.97 7.07 1.09
CA ALA A 292 2.52 7.21 0.83
C ALA A 292 2.06 6.45 -0.43
N THR A 293 2.86 6.43 -1.48
CA THR A 293 2.58 5.68 -2.73
C THR A 293 2.47 4.17 -2.52
N SER A 294 3.31 3.60 -1.65
CA SER A 294 3.27 2.17 -1.34
C SER A 294 2.18 1.85 -0.32
N LEU A 295 1.89 2.75 0.61
CA LEU A 295 0.75 2.63 1.53
C LEU A 295 -0.59 2.66 0.78
N ALA A 296 -0.66 3.38 -0.34
CA ALA A 296 -1.84 3.43 -1.21
C ALA A 296 -1.98 2.20 -2.14
N HIS A 297 -1.13 1.18 -2.01
CA HIS A 297 -1.14 0.01 -2.88
C HIS A 297 -2.52 -0.67 -2.94
N GLN A 298 -2.98 -1.01 -4.14
CA GLN A 298 -4.33 -1.51 -4.47
C GLN A 298 -5.49 -0.60 -4.04
N GLY A 299 -5.21 0.66 -3.70
CA GLY A 299 -6.21 1.63 -3.28
C GLY A 299 -6.07 2.98 -3.96
N VAL A 300 -6.25 4.04 -3.19
CA VAL A 300 -6.35 5.42 -3.67
C VAL A 300 -5.29 6.28 -2.99
N LEU A 301 -4.51 6.98 -3.82
CA LEU A 301 -3.63 8.07 -3.36
C LEU A 301 -4.31 9.39 -3.70
N PHE A 302 -4.79 10.09 -2.67
CA PHE A 302 -5.42 11.40 -2.82
C PHE A 302 -4.45 12.51 -2.45
N ILE A 303 -4.30 13.51 -3.29
CA ILE A 303 -3.52 14.72 -2.98
C ILE A 303 -4.43 15.92 -3.15
N ASP A 304 -4.82 16.51 -2.02
CA ASP A 304 -5.50 17.80 -2.02
C ASP A 304 -4.53 18.93 -2.31
N GLU A 305 -5.05 20.01 -2.87
CA GLU A 305 -4.29 21.22 -3.21
C GLU A 305 -3.00 20.91 -3.98
N ALA A 306 -3.07 20.00 -4.96
CA ALA A 306 -1.90 19.50 -5.69
C ALA A 306 -0.95 20.60 -6.22
N PRO A 307 -1.42 21.75 -6.74
CA PRO A 307 -0.52 22.84 -7.15
C PRO A 307 0.25 23.52 -5.99
N GLU A 308 -0.12 23.30 -4.74
CA GLU A 308 0.60 23.81 -3.55
C GLU A 308 1.71 22.87 -3.08
N CYS A 309 1.82 21.66 -3.63
CA CYS A 309 2.93 20.78 -3.33
C CYS A 309 4.29 21.41 -3.67
N ALA A 310 5.28 21.14 -2.83
CA ALA A 310 6.64 21.57 -3.08
C ALA A 310 7.17 21.03 -4.43
N ARG A 311 8.07 21.80 -5.05
CA ARG A 311 8.63 21.44 -6.36
C ARG A 311 9.23 20.03 -6.34
N GLY A 312 8.92 19.24 -7.36
CA GLY A 312 9.44 17.89 -7.54
C GLY A 312 8.73 16.78 -6.75
N VAL A 313 7.85 17.11 -5.78
CA VAL A 313 7.10 16.09 -5.02
C VAL A 313 6.15 15.33 -5.95
N LEU A 314 5.33 16.03 -6.73
CA LEU A 314 4.42 15.36 -7.67
C LEU A 314 5.16 14.70 -8.84
N ASP A 315 6.29 15.26 -9.28
CA ASP A 315 7.10 14.67 -10.35
C ASP A 315 7.73 13.32 -9.95
N SER A 316 7.91 13.09 -8.65
CA SER A 316 8.37 11.82 -8.11
C SER A 316 7.35 10.69 -8.32
N LEU A 317 6.06 11.01 -8.49
CA LEU A 317 5.00 10.03 -8.74
C LEU A 317 5.09 9.38 -10.13
N ARG A 318 5.84 9.98 -11.07
CA ARG A 318 5.88 9.50 -12.46
C ARG A 318 6.32 8.04 -12.58
N GLN A 319 7.35 7.64 -11.82
CA GLN A 319 7.83 6.25 -11.82
C GLN A 319 6.77 5.27 -11.29
N PRO A 320 6.21 5.45 -10.07
CA PRO A 320 5.17 4.54 -9.59
C PRO A 320 3.92 4.48 -10.49
N LEU A 321 3.54 5.58 -11.15
CA LEU A 321 2.44 5.58 -12.12
C LEU A 321 2.71 4.76 -13.40
N GLU A 322 3.98 4.46 -13.70
CA GLU A 322 4.37 3.65 -14.86
C GLU A 322 4.63 2.19 -14.49
N SER A 323 5.50 1.96 -13.50
CA SER A 323 5.93 0.62 -13.12
C SER A 323 4.97 -0.07 -12.15
N GLY A 324 4.12 0.70 -11.47
CA GLY A 324 3.31 0.20 -10.35
C GLY A 324 4.16 -0.25 -9.16
N SER A 325 5.41 0.21 -9.08
CA SER A 325 6.37 -0.12 -8.02
C SER A 325 7.39 1.00 -7.83
N VAL A 326 8.00 1.05 -6.66
CA VAL A 326 9.01 2.03 -6.29
C VAL A 326 10.24 1.29 -5.79
N THR A 327 11.39 1.54 -6.43
CA THR A 327 12.69 1.06 -5.97
C THR A 327 13.43 2.19 -5.25
N ILE A 328 13.77 1.96 -3.99
CA ILE A 328 14.47 2.92 -3.13
C ILE A 328 15.87 2.39 -2.88
N SER A 329 16.87 3.12 -3.35
CA SER A 329 18.29 2.80 -3.14
C SER A 329 18.94 3.82 -2.19
N ARG A 330 19.56 3.31 -1.12
CA ARG A 330 20.26 4.06 -0.07
C ARG A 330 21.57 3.35 0.28
N SER A 331 22.39 3.99 1.11
CA SER A 331 23.63 3.38 1.62
C SER A 331 23.37 2.06 2.37
N VAL A 332 22.21 1.93 3.01
CA VAL A 332 21.80 0.73 3.78
C VAL A 332 21.30 -0.41 2.88
N GLY A 333 21.03 -0.16 1.59
CA GLY A 333 20.59 -1.19 0.64
C GLY A 333 19.64 -0.68 -0.43
N SER A 334 19.06 -1.61 -1.20
CA SER A 334 18.03 -1.33 -2.19
C SER A 334 16.81 -2.20 -1.95
N VAL A 335 15.62 -1.58 -1.92
CA VAL A 335 14.34 -2.26 -1.66
C VAL A 335 13.32 -1.81 -2.69
N THR A 336 12.51 -2.75 -3.17
CA THR A 336 11.37 -2.45 -4.06
C THR A 336 10.06 -2.69 -3.34
N TYR A 337 9.19 -1.68 -3.32
CA TYR A 337 7.83 -1.76 -2.80
C TYR A 337 6.82 -1.66 -3.95
N PRO A 338 5.71 -2.41 -3.91
CA PRO A 338 4.65 -2.28 -4.89
C PRO A 338 3.83 -1.01 -4.61
N ALA A 339 3.36 -0.35 -5.67
CA ALA A 339 2.73 0.97 -5.63
C ALA A 339 1.70 1.14 -6.75
N ARG A 340 0.79 0.17 -6.90
CA ARG A 340 -0.33 0.22 -7.85
C ARG A 340 -1.50 0.90 -7.18
N PHE A 341 -1.70 2.18 -7.42
CA PHE A 341 -2.79 2.96 -6.81
C PHE A 341 -3.53 3.76 -7.87
N MET A 342 -4.78 4.11 -7.58
CA MET A 342 -5.50 5.13 -8.31
C MET A 342 -5.09 6.51 -7.78
N LEU A 343 -4.45 7.31 -8.61
CA LEU A 343 -4.14 8.70 -8.29
C LEU A 343 -5.38 9.60 -8.44
N VAL A 344 -5.67 10.37 -7.41
CA VAL A 344 -6.71 11.39 -7.40
C VAL A 344 -6.08 12.70 -6.94
N LEU A 345 -6.04 13.69 -7.83
CA LEU A 345 -5.57 15.03 -7.50
C LEU A 345 -6.77 15.95 -7.34
N ALA A 346 -6.74 16.82 -6.35
CA ALA A 346 -7.63 17.98 -6.27
C ALA A 346 -6.83 19.27 -6.44
N ALA A 347 -7.39 20.21 -7.19
CA ALA A 347 -6.80 21.51 -7.41
C ALA A 347 -7.88 22.59 -7.36
N ASN A 348 -7.50 23.77 -6.87
CA ASN A 348 -8.30 24.96 -7.10
C ASN A 348 -8.09 25.43 -8.55
N PRO A 349 -9.05 26.18 -9.13
CA PRO A 349 -8.90 26.68 -10.49
C PRO A 349 -7.89 27.84 -10.59
N CYS A 350 -7.62 28.51 -9.48
CA CYS A 350 -6.64 29.60 -9.38
C CYS A 350 -6.12 29.74 -7.93
N PRO A 351 -5.05 30.52 -7.69
CA PRO A 351 -4.52 30.75 -6.34
C PRO A 351 -5.54 31.29 -5.34
N CYS A 352 -6.48 32.14 -5.78
CA CYS A 352 -7.50 32.69 -4.88
C CYS A 352 -8.76 31.81 -4.76
N GLY A 353 -8.82 30.66 -5.45
CA GLY A 353 -9.94 29.72 -5.42
C GLY A 353 -11.26 30.21 -6.06
N ARG A 354 -11.37 31.48 -6.44
CA ARG A 354 -12.62 32.12 -6.90
C ARG A 354 -12.82 32.15 -8.42
N PHE A 355 -11.98 31.47 -9.18
CA PHE A 355 -12.14 31.39 -10.64
C PHE A 355 -13.20 30.32 -10.99
N SER A 356 -14.45 30.74 -11.13
CA SER A 356 -15.57 29.89 -11.60
C SER A 356 -16.41 30.66 -12.63
N GLY A 357 -16.90 29.95 -13.65
CA GLY A 357 -17.66 30.53 -14.77
C GLY A 357 -16.90 31.69 -15.44
N ARG A 358 -17.54 32.87 -15.54
CA ARG A 358 -16.93 34.07 -16.14
C ARG A 358 -15.87 34.77 -15.27
N GLY A 359 -15.45 34.19 -14.14
CA GLY A 359 -14.36 34.70 -13.30
C GLY A 359 -14.63 36.05 -12.59
N ARG A 360 -15.90 36.47 -12.47
CA ARG A 360 -16.30 37.80 -11.95
C ARG A 360 -15.85 38.10 -10.51
N SER A 361 -15.61 37.08 -9.70
CA SER A 361 -15.14 37.18 -8.30
C SER A 361 -13.65 36.89 -8.14
N CYS A 362 -12.95 36.58 -9.24
CA CYS A 362 -11.53 36.28 -9.23
C CYS A 362 -10.71 37.56 -9.43
N THR A 363 -9.71 37.78 -8.57
CA THR A 363 -8.76 38.89 -8.69
C THR A 363 -7.43 38.48 -9.34
N CYS A 364 -7.27 37.20 -9.70
CA CYS A 364 -6.04 36.70 -10.30
C CYS A 364 -5.94 37.09 -11.77
N THR A 365 -4.77 37.52 -12.20
CA THR A 365 -4.47 37.70 -13.63
C THR A 365 -4.39 36.35 -14.35
N GLN A 366 -4.64 36.34 -15.66
CA GLN A 366 -4.51 35.12 -16.48
C GLN A 366 -3.10 34.51 -16.40
N VAL A 367 -2.06 35.35 -16.27
CA VAL A 367 -0.67 34.90 -16.06
C VAL A 367 -0.52 34.19 -14.72
N ALA A 368 -1.14 34.71 -13.65
CA ALA A 368 -1.09 34.08 -12.32
C ALA A 368 -1.83 32.72 -12.32
N ILE A 369 -2.98 32.64 -12.99
CA ILE A 369 -3.74 31.37 -13.13
C ILE A 369 -2.92 30.35 -13.90
N ARG A 370 -2.36 30.71 -15.06
CA ARG A 370 -1.51 29.82 -15.85
C ARG A 370 -0.29 29.36 -15.05
N ARG A 371 0.41 30.26 -14.37
CA ARG A 371 1.58 29.93 -13.54
C ARG A 371 1.23 28.97 -12.40
N TYR A 372 0.06 29.14 -11.80
CA TYR A 372 -0.44 28.26 -10.74
C TYR A 372 -0.69 26.85 -11.26
N LEU A 373 -1.47 26.71 -12.33
CA LEU A 373 -1.77 25.40 -12.93
C LEU A 373 -0.53 24.75 -13.55
N GLN A 374 0.44 25.53 -14.05
CA GLN A 374 1.73 25.03 -14.55
C GLN A 374 2.62 24.38 -13.47
N ARG A 375 2.31 24.54 -12.18
CA ARG A 375 2.98 23.76 -11.12
C ARG A 375 2.66 22.28 -11.23
N LEU A 376 1.52 21.92 -11.84
CA LEU A 376 1.26 20.56 -12.28
C LEU A 376 2.03 20.34 -13.60
N SER A 377 3.09 19.53 -13.54
CA SER A 377 3.94 19.32 -14.70
C SER A 377 3.17 18.65 -15.84
N GLY A 378 3.45 19.06 -17.09
CA GLY A 378 2.89 18.42 -18.28
C GLY A 378 3.07 16.89 -18.28
N PRO A 379 4.27 16.36 -17.97
CA PRO A 379 4.50 14.92 -17.86
C PRO A 379 3.64 14.20 -16.81
N LEU A 380 3.18 14.87 -15.75
CA LEU A 380 2.24 14.31 -14.79
C LEU A 380 0.79 14.39 -15.32
N LEU A 381 0.39 15.56 -15.84
CA LEU A 381 -0.95 15.78 -16.41
C LEU A 381 -1.26 14.86 -17.60
N ASP A 382 -0.25 14.43 -18.33
CA ASP A 382 -0.36 13.42 -19.39
C ASP A 382 -0.81 12.04 -18.86
N ARG A 383 -0.51 11.74 -17.59
CA ARG A 383 -0.81 10.46 -16.96
C ARG A 383 -2.20 10.41 -16.34
N ILE A 384 -2.72 11.56 -15.92
CA ILE A 384 -4.10 11.72 -15.48
C ILE A 384 -4.99 11.44 -16.68
N ASP A 385 -5.99 10.56 -16.55
CA ASP A 385 -6.88 10.18 -17.63
C ASP A 385 -8.07 11.14 -17.73
N ILE A 386 -8.74 11.36 -16.59
CA ILE A 386 -10.03 12.04 -16.46
C ILE A 386 -9.84 13.36 -15.71
N ARG A 387 -10.47 14.43 -16.20
CA ARG A 387 -10.50 15.76 -15.59
C ARG A 387 -11.95 16.16 -15.36
N VAL A 388 -12.29 16.44 -14.12
CA VAL A 388 -13.65 16.78 -13.71
C VAL A 388 -13.64 18.18 -13.11
N PHE A 389 -14.46 19.06 -13.67
CA PHE A 389 -14.79 20.30 -13.02
C PHE A 389 -15.91 20.04 -12.01
N VAL A 390 -15.67 20.38 -10.74
CA VAL A 390 -16.61 20.21 -9.64
C VAL A 390 -17.16 21.58 -9.28
N ASP A 391 -18.39 21.82 -9.69
CA ASP A 391 -19.12 23.03 -9.35
C ASP A 391 -19.66 23.00 -7.92
N SER A 392 -19.89 24.19 -7.36
CA SER A 392 -20.64 24.30 -6.11
C SER A 392 -22.07 23.81 -6.36
N PRO A 393 -22.60 22.91 -5.51
CA PRO A 393 -23.98 22.46 -5.67
C PRO A 393 -24.92 23.66 -5.58
N SER A 394 -25.95 23.67 -6.42
CA SER A 394 -26.97 24.71 -6.38
C SER A 394 -27.75 24.63 -5.07
N ARG A 395 -28.37 25.76 -4.66
CA ARG A 395 -29.25 25.77 -3.46
C ARG A 395 -30.39 24.75 -3.56
N ILE A 396 -30.85 24.45 -4.77
CA ILE A 396 -31.91 23.47 -5.03
C ILE A 396 -31.38 22.05 -4.80
N GLU A 397 -30.18 21.73 -5.30
CA GLU A 397 -29.55 20.42 -5.07
C GLU A 397 -29.19 20.18 -3.60
N MET A 398 -28.77 21.22 -2.87
CA MET A 398 -28.51 21.12 -1.43
C MET A 398 -29.77 20.97 -0.58
N ALA A 399 -30.90 21.49 -1.05
CA ALA A 399 -32.19 21.43 -0.35
C ALA A 399 -33.07 20.25 -0.82
N SER A 400 -32.58 19.45 -1.76
CA SER A 400 -33.29 18.26 -2.26
C SER A 400 -33.15 17.12 -1.26
N ASP A 401 -34.28 16.48 -0.93
CA ASP A 401 -34.33 15.21 -0.19
C ASP A 401 -34.07 14.00 -1.10
N GLU A 402 -33.87 14.19 -2.41
CA GLU A 402 -33.48 13.10 -3.32
C GLU A 402 -32.04 12.68 -3.04
N LEU A 403 -31.91 11.61 -2.25
CA LEU A 403 -30.63 10.97 -1.98
C LEU A 403 -30.00 10.46 -3.29
N GLY A 404 -28.68 10.64 -3.40
CA GLY A 404 -27.91 10.09 -4.49
C GLY A 404 -27.89 8.56 -4.53
N GLU A 405 -27.40 7.98 -5.62
CA GLU A 405 -27.13 6.54 -5.67
C GLU A 405 -26.13 6.15 -4.56
N SER A 406 -26.44 5.06 -3.85
CA SER A 406 -25.55 4.55 -2.79
C SER A 406 -24.24 4.02 -3.36
N SER A 407 -23.18 4.08 -2.54
CA SER A 407 -21.88 3.48 -2.85
C SER A 407 -22.01 2.01 -3.19
N THR A 408 -22.89 1.27 -2.52
CA THR A 408 -23.13 -0.16 -2.78
C THR A 408 -23.70 -0.40 -4.18
N THR A 409 -24.68 0.41 -4.61
CA THR A 409 -25.24 0.33 -5.96
C THR A 409 -24.18 0.60 -7.02
N VAL A 410 -23.39 1.66 -6.84
CA VAL A 410 -22.30 2.02 -7.76
C VAL A 410 -21.21 0.94 -7.75
N ARG A 411 -20.82 0.42 -6.57
CA ARG A 411 -19.84 -0.67 -6.42
C ARG A 411 -20.25 -1.91 -7.22
N ASN A 412 -21.51 -2.30 -7.14
CA ASN A 412 -22.01 -3.47 -7.89
C ASN A 412 -21.92 -3.26 -9.41
N ARG A 413 -22.20 -2.05 -9.90
CA ARG A 413 -21.98 -1.71 -11.32
C ARG A 413 -20.50 -1.78 -11.69
N VAL A 414 -19.62 -1.25 -10.85
CA VAL A 414 -18.16 -1.30 -11.06
C VAL A 414 -17.66 -2.75 -11.12
N ILE A 415 -18.13 -3.61 -10.21
CA ILE A 415 -17.79 -5.04 -10.20
C ILE A 415 -18.27 -5.72 -11.48
N SER A 416 -19.52 -5.50 -11.91
CA SER A 416 -20.06 -6.09 -13.13
C SER A 416 -19.30 -5.64 -14.39
N ALA A 417 -18.96 -4.35 -14.48
CA ALA A 417 -18.20 -3.81 -15.60
C ALA A 417 -16.77 -4.38 -15.64
N ARG A 418 -16.10 -4.51 -14.48
CA ARG A 418 -14.78 -5.14 -14.39
C ARG A 418 -14.80 -6.63 -14.72
N ALA A 419 -15.83 -7.37 -14.33
CA ALA A 419 -15.97 -8.76 -14.72
C ALA A 419 -16.07 -8.93 -16.25
N THR A 420 -16.74 -7.99 -16.93
CA THR A 420 -16.79 -7.96 -18.41
C THR A 420 -15.42 -7.69 -19.01
N ALA A 421 -14.65 -6.77 -18.42
CA ALA A 421 -13.28 -6.48 -18.84
C ALA A 421 -12.33 -7.67 -18.58
N ASP A 422 -12.46 -8.35 -17.44
CA ASP A 422 -11.66 -9.51 -17.07
C ASP A 422 -11.83 -10.66 -18.07
N GLU A 423 -13.07 -10.97 -18.48
CA GLU A 423 -13.31 -11.98 -19.52
C GLU A 423 -12.69 -11.57 -20.86
N ARG A 424 -12.78 -10.28 -21.22
CA ARG A 424 -12.15 -9.74 -22.44
C ARG A 424 -10.61 -9.80 -22.39
N PHE A 425 -10.01 -9.71 -21.21
CA PHE A 425 -8.56 -9.66 -21.00
C PHE A 425 -7.94 -10.99 -20.54
N LYS A 426 -8.69 -12.09 -20.54
CA LYS A 426 -8.23 -13.41 -20.11
C LYS A 426 -6.89 -13.85 -20.74
N ASP A 427 -6.65 -13.48 -21.99
CA ASP A 427 -5.41 -13.77 -22.74
C ASP A 427 -4.47 -12.55 -22.86
N CYS A 428 -4.56 -11.58 -21.95
CA CYS A 428 -3.77 -10.34 -21.97
C CYS A 428 -2.98 -10.15 -20.67
N ASP A 429 -1.88 -9.40 -20.75
CA ASP A 429 -1.00 -9.12 -19.61
C ASP A 429 -1.53 -8.01 -18.68
N TRP A 430 -2.72 -7.48 -18.94
CA TRP A 430 -3.32 -6.38 -18.18
C TRP A 430 -4.74 -6.73 -17.75
N LYS A 431 -5.18 -6.13 -16.65
CA LYS A 431 -6.51 -6.38 -16.06
C LYS A 431 -7.47 -5.20 -16.19
N LEU A 432 -6.95 -3.99 -16.39
CA LEU A 432 -7.75 -2.77 -16.39
C LEU A 432 -7.71 -2.06 -17.75
N ASN A 433 -8.80 -1.35 -18.09
CA ASN A 433 -8.88 -0.57 -19.33
C ASN A 433 -7.79 0.52 -19.41
N SER A 434 -7.41 1.11 -18.27
CA SER A 434 -6.32 2.11 -18.22
C SER A 434 -4.95 1.54 -18.63
N GLN A 435 -4.77 0.22 -18.56
CA GLN A 435 -3.51 -0.47 -18.82
C GLN A 435 -3.35 -0.93 -20.29
N ILE A 436 -4.40 -0.85 -21.12
CA ILE A 436 -4.35 -1.32 -22.52
C ILE A 436 -3.21 -0.62 -23.30
N PRO A 437 -2.23 -1.34 -23.86
CA PRO A 437 -1.12 -0.73 -24.57
C PRO A 437 -1.55 0.07 -25.82
N PRO A 438 -0.87 1.18 -26.14
CA PRO A 438 -1.14 1.98 -27.35
C PRO A 438 -1.18 1.18 -28.66
N SER A 439 -0.32 0.16 -28.79
CA SER A 439 -0.27 -0.71 -29.97
C SER A 439 -1.54 -1.53 -30.14
N GLN A 440 -2.17 -1.92 -29.04
CA GLN A 440 -3.38 -2.74 -29.00
C GLN A 440 -4.64 -1.91 -29.24
N LEU A 441 -4.70 -0.68 -28.73
CA LEU A 441 -5.76 0.30 -29.03
C LEU A 441 -5.86 0.61 -30.53
N ARG A 442 -4.72 0.60 -31.23
CA ARG A 442 -4.69 0.80 -32.69
C ARG A 442 -5.08 -0.44 -33.49
N LYS A 443 -5.19 -1.62 -32.90
CA LYS A 443 -5.44 -2.88 -33.62
C LYS A 443 -6.73 -3.55 -33.16
N ARG A 444 -6.71 -4.12 -31.96
CA ARG A 444 -7.77 -4.99 -31.42
C ARG A 444 -8.84 -4.21 -30.64
N PHE A 445 -8.46 -3.18 -29.90
CA PHE A 445 -9.35 -2.45 -29.00
C PHE A 445 -9.78 -1.10 -29.56
N ARG A 446 -10.32 -1.11 -30.78
CA ARG A 446 -10.87 0.06 -31.45
C ARG A 446 -12.31 0.30 -31.04
N ALA A 447 -12.74 1.56 -31.08
CA ALA A 447 -14.16 1.90 -31.04
C ALA A 447 -14.84 1.56 -32.39
N GLU A 448 -16.16 1.72 -32.44
CA GLU A 448 -16.91 1.67 -33.70
C GLU A 448 -16.35 2.66 -34.73
N LYS A 449 -16.60 2.40 -36.02
CA LYS A 449 -16.09 3.22 -37.13
C LYS A 449 -16.47 4.70 -36.98
N SER A 450 -17.68 4.98 -36.52
CA SER A 450 -18.20 6.33 -36.26
C SER A 450 -17.41 7.05 -35.15
N GLY A 451 -17.13 6.36 -34.03
CA GLY A 451 -16.30 6.89 -32.94
C GLY A 451 -14.83 7.06 -33.31
N MET A 452 -14.26 6.13 -34.08
CA MET A 452 -12.89 6.26 -34.59
C MET A 452 -12.75 7.45 -35.54
N ASN A 453 -13.70 7.66 -36.45
CA ASN A 453 -13.72 8.81 -37.34
C ASN A 453 -13.75 10.14 -36.58
N PHE A 454 -14.58 10.23 -35.53
CA PHE A 454 -14.61 11.39 -34.63
C PHE A 454 -13.23 11.65 -34.03
N LEU A 455 -12.58 10.64 -33.44
CA LEU A 455 -11.25 10.80 -32.85
C LEU A 455 -10.18 11.21 -33.87
N HIS A 456 -10.25 10.72 -35.11
CA HIS A 456 -9.36 11.15 -36.18
C HIS A 456 -9.58 12.62 -36.55
N THR A 457 -10.84 13.07 -36.65
CA THR A 457 -11.16 14.49 -36.88
C THR A 457 -10.63 15.38 -35.75
N GLU A 458 -10.81 14.96 -34.49
CA GLU A 458 -10.31 15.71 -33.34
C GLU A 458 -8.77 15.76 -33.29
N LEU A 459 -8.11 14.68 -33.69
CA LEU A 459 -6.64 14.62 -33.84
C LEU A 459 -6.14 15.52 -34.97
N ASP A 460 -6.79 15.50 -36.14
CA ASP A 460 -6.43 16.33 -37.30
C ASP A 460 -6.68 17.82 -37.03
N SER A 461 -7.65 18.14 -36.18
CA SER A 461 -7.95 19.51 -35.71
C SER A 461 -7.04 20.01 -34.58
N GLU A 462 -6.02 19.23 -34.20
CA GLU A 462 -5.07 19.51 -33.11
C GLU A 462 -5.69 19.71 -31.71
N ARG A 463 -6.98 19.40 -31.53
CA ARG A 463 -7.63 19.39 -30.21
C ARG A 463 -7.18 18.20 -29.35
N LEU A 464 -6.88 17.06 -29.99
CA LEU A 464 -6.28 15.91 -29.34
C LEU A 464 -4.81 15.72 -29.74
N SER A 465 -3.97 15.41 -28.76
CA SER A 465 -2.66 14.81 -29.04
C SER A 465 -2.80 13.31 -29.31
N ALA A 466 -1.78 12.70 -29.92
CA ALA A 466 -1.74 11.25 -30.12
C ALA A 466 -1.86 10.45 -28.80
N ARG A 467 -1.38 11.01 -27.67
CA ARG A 467 -1.57 10.44 -26.34
C ARG A 467 -2.99 10.63 -25.84
N GLY A 468 -3.56 11.82 -26.04
CA GLY A 468 -4.96 12.13 -25.73
C GLY A 468 -5.91 11.15 -26.44
N PHE A 469 -5.66 10.85 -27.72
CA PHE A 469 -6.41 9.85 -28.48
C PHE A 469 -6.45 8.48 -27.79
N HIS A 470 -5.30 7.95 -27.33
CA HIS A 470 -5.27 6.66 -26.63
C HIS A 470 -6.00 6.72 -25.29
N LYS A 471 -5.87 7.83 -24.57
CA LYS A 471 -6.53 8.04 -23.28
C LYS A 471 -8.05 8.06 -23.43
N VAL A 472 -8.56 8.79 -24.43
CA VAL A 472 -10.00 8.82 -24.74
C VAL A 472 -10.51 7.43 -25.08
N LEU A 473 -9.79 6.64 -25.89
CA LEU A 473 -10.19 5.26 -26.18
C LEU A 473 -10.25 4.39 -24.91
N ARG A 474 -9.26 4.47 -24.01
CA ARG A 474 -9.29 3.71 -22.75
C ARG A 474 -10.49 4.07 -21.88
N ILE A 475 -10.82 5.36 -21.79
CA ILE A 475 -12.01 5.84 -21.05
C ILE A 475 -13.29 5.35 -21.75
N SER A 476 -13.32 5.36 -23.09
CA SER A 476 -14.47 4.90 -23.88
C SER A 476 -14.78 3.43 -23.62
N TRP A 477 -13.75 2.59 -23.45
CA TRP A 477 -13.91 1.19 -23.04
C TRP A 477 -14.54 1.06 -21.65
N SER A 478 -14.13 1.88 -20.69
CA SER A 478 -14.74 1.88 -19.34
C SER A 478 -16.20 2.33 -19.35
N ILE A 479 -16.57 3.26 -20.24
CA ILE A 479 -17.96 3.67 -20.43
C ILE A 479 -18.76 2.56 -21.11
N ALA A 480 -18.20 1.92 -22.14
CA ALA A 480 -18.81 0.79 -22.81
C ALA A 480 -19.10 -0.36 -21.85
N ASP A 481 -18.14 -0.71 -20.99
CA ASP A 481 -18.31 -1.75 -19.97
C ASP A 481 -19.40 -1.40 -18.95
N SER A 482 -19.50 -0.12 -18.57
CA SER A 482 -20.58 0.37 -17.70
C SER A 482 -21.97 0.20 -18.34
N ASN A 483 -22.04 0.36 -19.66
CA ASN A 483 -23.29 0.27 -20.44
C ASN A 483 -23.59 -1.17 -20.90
N GLY A 484 -22.70 -2.13 -20.66
CA GLY A 484 -22.81 -3.51 -21.17
C GLY A 484 -22.52 -3.64 -22.68
N ASN A 485 -21.88 -2.65 -23.29
CA ASN A 485 -21.51 -2.65 -24.70
C ASN A 485 -20.22 -3.46 -24.93
N THR A 486 -20.20 -4.32 -25.94
CA THR A 486 -19.01 -5.10 -26.30
C THR A 486 -17.94 -4.29 -27.05
N ILE A 487 -18.33 -3.14 -27.64
CA ILE A 487 -17.47 -2.22 -28.39
C ILE A 487 -17.91 -0.79 -28.04
N PRO A 488 -16.97 0.16 -27.85
CA PRO A 488 -17.33 1.56 -27.59
C PRO A 488 -18.04 2.19 -28.78
N SER A 489 -19.23 2.73 -28.53
CA SER A 489 -20.02 3.49 -29.50
C SER A 489 -19.47 4.90 -29.69
N ARG A 490 -19.96 5.62 -30.70
CA ARG A 490 -19.64 7.05 -30.87
C ARG A 490 -20.02 7.89 -29.64
N GLY A 491 -21.17 7.62 -29.01
CA GLY A 491 -21.60 8.36 -27.81
C GLY A 491 -20.67 8.14 -26.62
N ASP A 492 -20.16 6.92 -26.46
CA ASP A 492 -19.18 6.59 -25.43
C ASP A 492 -17.87 7.37 -25.65
N VAL A 493 -17.43 7.45 -26.90
CA VAL A 493 -16.22 8.19 -27.30
C VAL A 493 -16.38 9.70 -27.09
N GLU A 494 -17.51 10.30 -27.47
CA GLU A 494 -17.77 11.72 -27.25
C GLU A 494 -17.83 12.06 -25.74
N THR A 495 -18.40 11.17 -24.93
CA THR A 495 -18.44 11.33 -23.47
C THR A 495 -17.04 11.23 -22.87
N ALA A 496 -16.26 10.23 -23.29
CA ALA A 496 -14.87 10.06 -22.88
C ALA A 496 -13.99 11.26 -23.27
N PHE A 497 -14.23 11.85 -24.44
CA PHE A 497 -13.56 13.06 -24.91
C PHE A 497 -13.84 14.24 -23.98
N ARG A 498 -15.10 14.50 -23.61
CA ARG A 498 -15.46 15.56 -22.65
C ARG A 498 -14.83 15.36 -21.27
N LEU A 499 -14.78 14.12 -20.79
CA LEU A 499 -14.11 13.76 -19.54
C LEU A 499 -12.59 13.97 -19.59
N ARG A 500 -11.98 13.87 -20.78
CA ARG A 500 -10.55 14.08 -20.96
C ARG A 500 -10.18 15.55 -21.00
N GLU A 501 -10.91 16.34 -21.77
CA GLU A 501 -10.66 17.78 -21.87
C GLU A 501 -10.95 18.47 -20.54
N GLY A 502 -11.94 17.94 -19.80
CA GLY A 502 -12.54 18.58 -18.63
C GLY A 502 -13.39 19.73 -19.13
N MET A 503 -14.72 19.61 -19.00
CA MET A 503 -15.72 20.58 -19.51
C MET A 503 -15.15 22.01 -19.57
N GLU A 504 -14.75 22.41 -20.78
CA GLU A 504 -14.26 23.72 -21.19
C GLU A 504 -13.64 24.59 -20.09
N LEU A 505 -12.36 24.37 -19.77
CA LEU A 505 -11.63 25.28 -18.89
C LEU A 505 -11.44 26.69 -19.47
N LEU A 506 -11.77 26.99 -20.74
CA LEU A 506 -11.61 28.32 -21.36
C LEU A 506 -12.45 28.54 -22.66
N SER A 507 -13.79 28.48 -22.63
CA SER A 507 -14.63 29.14 -23.66
C SER A 507 -15.67 30.09 -23.07
#